data_AF-A0A2V9PGR5-F1
#
_entry.id   AF-A0A2V9PGR5-F1
#
_cell.length_a   1.000
_cell.length_b   1.000
_cell.length_c   1.000
_cell.angle_alpha   90.00
_cell.angle_beta   90.00
_cell.angle_gamma   90.00
#
_symmetry.space_group_name_H-M   'P 1'
#
loop_
_entity.id
_entity.type
_entity.pdbx_description
1 polymer ?
#
loop_
_entity_poly.entity_id
_entity_poly.type
_entity_poly.pdbx_seq_one_letter_code
_entity_poly.pdbx_strand_id
1 'polypeptide(L)'
;MKVGKEEVIGALTALETWLNIDEKKLYEEWSLRIDRIRKLVETVAGVTTSTYVPEDGNRYPTLRVKWDQQAWGFSISDCARELRASDPIIEVLGADNPSLVTAVHEGNPNRKEPKVPDHIELVSMTIKPGEEMIVGRRLRAVLSAAQKKAA
;
A
#
# COMPACT_ATOMS: atom_id res chain seq x y z
N MET A 1 29.39 9.81 19.17
CA MET A 1 28.01 9.96 19.69
C MET A 1 27.83 8.99 20.85
N LYS A 2 27.13 9.38 21.93
CA LYS A 2 26.77 8.48 23.04
C LYS A 2 25.30 8.11 22.89
N VAL A 3 24.97 6.84 23.07
CA VAL A 3 23.59 6.31 23.03
C VAL A 3 22.89 6.67 24.35
N GLY A 4 21.67 7.20 24.27
CA GLY A 4 20.83 7.53 25.42
C GLY A 4 20.17 6.29 26.04
N LYS A 5 19.76 6.39 27.31
CA LYS A 5 19.07 5.29 28.01
C LYS A 5 17.74 4.93 27.33
N GLU A 6 17.07 5.91 26.74
CA GLU A 6 15.82 5.75 26.00
C GLU A 6 16.02 4.91 24.73
N GLU A 7 17.12 5.11 24.02
CA GLU A 7 17.48 4.34 22.83
C GLU A 7 17.83 2.89 23.19
N VAL A 8 18.54 2.68 24.30
CA VAL A 8 18.84 1.34 24.82
C VAL A 8 17.56 0.58 25.17
N ILE A 9 16.65 1.22 25.92
CA ILE A 9 15.37 0.59 26.27
C ILE A 9 14.50 0.36 25.03
N GLY A 10 14.46 1.30 24.09
CA GLY A 10 13.74 1.12 22.83
C GLY A 10 14.23 -0.08 22.02
N ALA A 11 15.56 -0.26 21.91
CA ALA A 11 16.15 -1.42 21.25
C ALA A 11 15.85 -2.74 21.98
N LEU A 12 15.93 -2.75 23.31
CA LEU A 12 15.60 -3.92 24.12
C LEU A 12 14.12 -4.32 23.94
N THR A 13 13.21 -3.36 24.07
CA THR A 13 11.77 -3.62 23.89
C THR A 13 11.43 -4.09 22.47
N ALA A 14 12.09 -3.56 21.44
CA ALA A 14 11.91 -4.04 20.07
C ALA A 14 12.31 -5.52 19.93
N LEU A 15 13.45 -5.92 20.51
CA LEU A 15 13.90 -7.31 20.50
C LEU A 15 12.95 -8.23 21.27
N GLU A 16 12.55 -7.84 22.48
CA GLU A 16 11.60 -8.60 23.29
C GLU A 16 10.25 -8.75 22.58
N THR A 17 9.76 -7.68 21.94
CA THR A 17 8.52 -7.73 21.16
C THR A 17 8.67 -8.70 20.00
N TRP A 18 9.76 -8.60 19.22
CA TRP A 18 10.04 -9.48 18.08
C TRP A 18 10.05 -10.97 18.49
N LEU A 19 10.70 -11.29 19.61
CA LEU A 19 10.79 -12.67 20.12
C LEU A 19 9.44 -13.24 20.60
N ASN A 20 8.46 -12.38 20.90
CA ASN A 20 7.16 -12.78 21.43
C ASN A 20 6.00 -12.60 20.41
N ILE A 21 6.28 -12.12 19.19
CA ILE A 21 5.24 -11.97 18.16
C ILE A 21 4.75 -13.35 17.70
N ASP A 22 3.43 -13.52 17.68
CA ASP A 22 2.78 -14.59 16.94
C ASP A 22 2.68 -14.20 15.46
N GLU A 23 3.66 -14.63 14.67
CA GLU A 23 3.76 -14.29 13.24
C GLU A 23 2.53 -14.75 12.45
N LYS A 24 1.96 -15.92 12.80
CA LYS A 24 0.80 -16.47 12.08
C LYS A 24 -0.43 -15.62 12.32
N LYS A 25 -0.70 -15.29 13.58
CA LYS A 25 -1.80 -14.40 13.95
C LYS A 25 -1.65 -13.03 13.30
N LEU A 26 -0.44 -12.47 13.32
CA LEU A 26 -0.16 -11.17 12.70
C LEU A 26 -0.43 -11.20 11.19
N TYR A 27 -0.03 -12.27 10.51
CA TYR A 27 -0.27 -12.45 9.09
C TYR A 27 -1.75 -12.60 8.74
N GLU A 28 -2.51 -13.34 9.56
CA GLU A 28 -3.97 -13.45 9.44
C GLU A 28 -4.65 -12.08 9.59
N GLU A 29 -4.23 -11.28 10.57
CA GLU A 29 -4.74 -9.93 10.78
C GLU A 29 -4.45 -9.02 9.58
N TRP A 30 -3.22 -9.05 9.06
CA TRP A 30 -2.83 -8.31 7.86
C TRP A 30 -3.66 -8.69 6.63
N SER A 31 -3.85 -10.01 6.42
CA SER A 31 -4.67 -10.53 5.33
C SER A 31 -6.12 -10.07 5.44
N LEU A 32 -6.68 -10.07 6.66
CA LEU A 32 -8.04 -9.61 6.90
C LEU A 32 -8.21 -8.10 6.64
N ARG A 33 -7.23 -7.28 7.01
CA ARG A 33 -7.25 -5.82 6.77
C ARG A 33 -7.36 -5.52 5.28
N ILE A 34 -6.52 -6.12 4.45
CA ILE A 34 -6.57 -5.87 3.00
C ILE A 34 -7.78 -6.51 2.33
N ASP A 35 -8.29 -7.65 2.82
CA ASP A 35 -9.52 -8.26 2.30
C ASP A 35 -10.76 -7.37 2.54
N ARG A 36 -10.82 -6.68 3.69
CA ARG A 36 -11.87 -5.68 3.97
C ARG A 36 -11.83 -4.51 2.99
N ILE A 37 -10.63 -3.98 2.70
CA ILE A 37 -10.46 -2.92 1.69
C ILE A 37 -10.89 -3.42 0.32
N ARG A 38 -10.39 -4.60 -0.08
CA ARG A 38 -10.69 -5.27 -1.35
C ARG A 38 -12.19 -5.35 -1.60
N LYS A 39 -12.94 -5.89 -0.64
CA LYS A 39 -14.40 -6.03 -0.72
C LYS A 39 -15.13 -4.70 -0.93
N LEU A 40 -14.63 -3.61 -0.36
CA LEU A 40 -15.23 -2.28 -0.54
C LEU A 40 -14.96 -1.71 -1.93
N VAL A 41 -13.72 -1.80 -2.41
CA VAL A 41 -13.33 -1.19 -3.69
C VAL A 41 -13.85 -1.95 -4.90
N GLU A 42 -14.02 -3.27 -4.80
CA GLU A 42 -14.63 -4.12 -5.83
C GLU A 42 -16.11 -3.79 -6.11
N THR A 43 -16.76 -3.03 -5.24
CA THR A 43 -18.13 -2.55 -5.49
C THR A 43 -18.20 -1.45 -6.57
N VAL A 44 -17.07 -0.87 -6.98
CA VAL A 44 -16.99 0.12 -8.06
C VAL A 44 -16.79 -0.60 -9.38
N ALA A 45 -17.77 -0.52 -10.30
CA ALA A 45 -17.68 -1.24 -11.56
C ALA A 45 -16.49 -0.78 -12.40
N GLY A 46 -15.72 -1.73 -12.96
CA GLY A 46 -14.48 -1.47 -13.69
C GLY A 46 -13.21 -1.48 -12.82
N VAL A 47 -13.33 -1.54 -11.49
CA VAL A 47 -12.20 -1.81 -10.59
C VAL A 47 -11.91 -3.31 -10.55
N THR A 48 -10.65 -3.68 -10.73
CA THR A 48 -10.16 -5.04 -10.50
C THR A 48 -9.14 -5.03 -9.37
N THR A 49 -9.13 -6.08 -8.57
CA THR A 49 -8.12 -6.24 -7.51
C THR A 49 -7.38 -7.56 -7.61
N SER A 50 -6.20 -7.62 -7.02
CA SER A 50 -5.54 -8.89 -6.71
C SER A 50 -4.71 -8.76 -5.44
N THR A 51 -4.57 -9.85 -4.70
CA THR A 51 -3.66 -9.91 -3.56
C THR A 51 -2.45 -10.76 -3.93
N TYR A 52 -1.26 -10.30 -3.58
CA TYR A 52 -0.03 -11.06 -3.75
C TYR A 52 0.85 -10.90 -2.50
N VAL A 53 1.81 -11.78 -2.35
CA VAL A 53 2.85 -11.71 -1.33
C VAL A 53 4.17 -11.66 -2.08
N PRO A 54 5.02 -10.65 -1.86
CA PRO A 54 6.33 -10.60 -2.48
C PRO A 54 7.14 -11.88 -2.18
N GLU A 55 7.78 -12.47 -3.19
CA GLU A 55 8.62 -13.66 -3.01
C GLU A 55 9.94 -13.31 -2.31
N ASP A 56 10.49 -12.13 -2.61
CA ASP A 56 11.74 -11.63 -2.07
C ASP A 56 11.56 -10.47 -1.09
N GLY A 57 12.45 -10.40 -0.09
CA GLY A 57 12.49 -9.31 0.88
C GLY A 57 11.28 -9.30 1.83
N ASN A 58 10.54 -8.20 1.82
CA ASN A 58 9.45 -7.92 2.74
C ASN A 58 8.17 -8.72 2.39
N ARG A 59 7.96 -9.86 3.07
CA ARG A 59 6.88 -10.82 2.79
C ARG A 59 5.58 -10.55 3.58
N TYR A 60 4.82 -9.55 3.16
CA TYR A 60 3.47 -9.29 3.67
C TYR A 60 2.43 -9.34 2.55
N PRO A 61 1.16 -9.68 2.87
CA PRO A 61 0.06 -9.57 1.91
C PRO A 61 -0.09 -8.13 1.41
N THR A 62 -0.15 -7.94 0.11
CA THR A 62 -0.27 -6.64 -0.54
C THR A 62 -1.45 -6.67 -1.51
N LEU A 63 -2.31 -5.66 -1.41
CA LEU A 63 -3.47 -5.51 -2.29
C LEU A 63 -3.11 -4.59 -3.47
N ARG A 64 -3.27 -5.09 -4.68
CA ARG A 64 -3.23 -4.31 -5.93
C ARG A 64 -4.64 -3.89 -6.32
N VAL A 65 -4.80 -2.63 -6.68
CA VAL A 65 -6.07 -2.08 -7.20
C VAL A 65 -5.80 -1.41 -8.54
N LYS A 66 -6.54 -1.81 -9.56
CA LYS A 66 -6.40 -1.32 -10.94
C LYS A 66 -7.75 -0.97 -11.56
N TRP A 67 -7.73 -0.04 -12.49
CA TRP A 67 -8.86 0.39 -13.32
C TRP A 67 -8.32 0.87 -14.67
N ASP A 68 -9.20 1.09 -15.64
CA ASP A 68 -8.82 1.64 -16.94
C ASP A 68 -8.58 3.16 -16.82
N GLN A 69 -7.31 3.55 -16.65
CA GLN A 69 -6.92 4.94 -16.48
C GLN A 69 -7.26 5.81 -17.69
N GLN A 70 -7.15 5.26 -18.90
CA GLN A 70 -7.42 6.00 -20.14
C GLN A 70 -8.91 6.21 -20.32
N ALA A 71 -9.71 5.14 -20.17
CA ALA A 71 -11.16 5.24 -20.25
C ALA A 71 -11.72 6.19 -19.19
N TRP A 72 -11.09 6.26 -18.01
CA TRP A 72 -11.57 7.10 -16.91
C TRP A 72 -10.99 8.52 -16.92
N GLY A 73 -9.97 8.79 -17.74
CA GLY A 73 -9.20 10.03 -17.65
C GLY A 73 -8.63 10.27 -16.24
N PHE A 74 -8.32 9.19 -15.51
CA PHE A 74 -7.95 9.23 -14.10
C PHE A 74 -6.75 8.31 -13.85
N SER A 75 -5.58 8.90 -13.68
CA SER A 75 -4.32 8.16 -13.55
C SER A 75 -4.07 7.64 -12.13
N ILE A 76 -3.08 6.74 -11.99
CA ILE A 76 -2.55 6.33 -10.67
C ILE A 76 -2.13 7.55 -9.84
N SER A 77 -1.45 8.52 -10.46
CA SER A 77 -0.99 9.74 -9.80
C SER A 77 -2.14 10.64 -9.34
N ASP A 78 -3.24 10.68 -10.09
CA ASP A 78 -4.44 11.42 -9.67
C ASP A 78 -5.08 10.78 -8.45
N CYS A 79 -5.20 9.46 -8.44
CA CYS A 79 -5.70 8.71 -7.30
C CYS A 79 -4.84 8.93 -6.05
N ALA A 80 -3.51 8.77 -6.17
CA ALA A 80 -2.58 9.01 -5.07
C ALA A 80 -2.69 10.45 -4.54
N ARG A 81 -2.77 11.44 -5.43
CA ARG A 81 -2.95 12.85 -5.05
C ARG A 81 -4.27 13.10 -4.31
N GLU A 82 -5.39 12.53 -4.78
CA GLU A 82 -6.70 12.70 -4.12
C GLU A 82 -6.77 12.01 -2.75
N LEU A 83 -6.05 10.90 -2.57
CA LEU A 83 -5.89 10.22 -1.28
C LEU A 83 -4.97 10.98 -0.32
N ARG A 84 -3.90 11.62 -0.81
CA ARG A 84 -3.05 12.48 0.03
C ARG A 84 -3.75 13.77 0.46
N ALA A 85 -4.63 14.28 -0.39
CA ALA A 85 -5.41 15.48 -0.09
C ALA A 85 -6.59 15.21 0.87
N SER A 86 -6.78 13.97 1.35
CA SER A 86 -7.83 13.66 2.31
C SER A 86 -7.41 13.83 3.76
N ASP A 87 -8.40 13.86 4.64
CA ASP A 87 -8.23 13.76 6.09
C ASP A 87 -8.96 12.50 6.61
N PRO A 88 -8.24 11.48 7.10
CA PRO A 88 -6.78 11.40 7.21
C PRO A 88 -6.08 11.28 5.85
N ILE A 89 -4.79 11.62 5.82
CA ILE A 89 -3.92 11.42 4.65
C ILE A 89 -3.73 9.92 4.43
N ILE A 90 -3.95 9.47 3.20
CA ILE A 90 -3.73 8.07 2.82
C ILE A 90 -2.62 8.02 1.77
N GLU A 91 -1.50 7.40 2.13
CA GLU A 91 -0.41 7.10 1.20
C GLU A 91 -0.58 5.70 0.61
N VAL A 92 -0.28 5.59 -0.68
CA VAL A 92 -0.28 4.33 -1.43
C VAL A 92 1.02 4.18 -2.19
N LEU A 93 1.37 2.95 -2.52
CA LEU A 93 2.44 2.72 -3.48
C LEU A 93 1.89 2.90 -4.89
N GLY A 94 2.62 3.61 -5.73
CA GLY A 94 2.18 4.01 -7.06
C GLY A 94 3.32 4.61 -7.87
N ALA A 95 2.99 5.45 -8.86
CA ALA A 95 3.98 6.01 -9.79
C ALA A 95 5.04 6.89 -9.12
N ASP A 96 4.64 7.68 -8.11
CA ASP A 96 5.50 8.62 -7.39
C ASP A 96 5.98 8.11 -6.02
N ASN A 97 5.51 6.92 -5.60
CA ASN A 97 5.93 6.23 -4.39
C ASN A 97 6.09 4.72 -4.70
N PRO A 98 7.15 4.31 -5.40
CA PRO A 98 7.30 2.94 -5.83
C PRO A 98 7.55 1.98 -4.66
N SER A 99 7.04 0.75 -4.78
CA SER A 99 7.13 -0.34 -3.80
C SER A 99 8.56 -0.73 -3.38
N LEU A 100 9.54 -0.44 -4.24
CA LEU A 100 10.93 -0.78 -4.01
C LEU A 100 11.79 0.48 -4.00
N VAL A 101 12.69 0.57 -3.02
CA VAL A 101 13.85 1.45 -3.10
C VAL A 101 14.64 1.03 -4.33
N THR A 102 14.99 1.98 -5.20
CA THR A 102 15.76 1.67 -6.41
C THR A 102 17.06 1.02 -5.97
N ALA A 103 17.26 -0.26 -6.28
CA ALA A 103 18.50 -0.94 -5.96
C ALA A 103 19.65 -0.18 -6.64
N VAL A 104 20.55 0.39 -5.84
CA VAL A 104 21.79 0.98 -6.33
C VAL A 104 22.66 -0.17 -6.80
N HIS A 105 22.69 -0.40 -8.12
CA HIS A 105 23.65 -1.31 -8.72
C HIS A 105 24.91 -0.48 -9.02
N GLU A 106 25.99 -0.71 -8.26
CA GLU A 106 27.30 -0.20 -8.66
C GLU A 106 27.72 -0.92 -9.96
N GLY A 107 27.67 -0.20 -11.08
CA GLY A 107 28.03 -0.73 -12.40
C GLY A 107 26.91 -0.59 -13.43
N ASN A 108 27.27 0.07 -14.55
CA ASN A 108 26.51 0.40 -15.75
C ASN A 108 25.09 -0.22 -15.88
N PRO A 109 24.01 0.50 -15.51
CA PRO A 109 22.67 -0.03 -15.65
C PRO A 109 22.24 0.22 -17.09
N ASN A 110 22.07 -0.85 -17.87
CA ASN A 110 21.24 -0.77 -19.06
C ASN A 110 19.78 -0.60 -18.58
N ARG A 111 19.44 0.62 -18.18
CA ARG A 111 18.21 0.97 -17.47
C ARG A 111 17.07 0.90 -18.48
N LYS A 112 16.38 -0.24 -18.56
CA LYS A 112 15.01 -0.23 -19.07
C LYS A 112 14.25 0.78 -18.22
N GLU A 113 13.64 1.77 -18.85
CA GLU A 113 12.83 2.77 -18.14
C GLU A 113 11.86 2.04 -17.22
N PRO A 114 11.73 2.48 -15.95
CA PRO A 114 10.74 1.91 -15.05
C PRO A 114 9.37 2.00 -15.72
N LYS A 115 8.72 0.85 -15.94
CA LYS A 115 7.34 0.86 -16.41
C LYS A 115 6.50 1.62 -15.38
N VAL A 116 5.78 2.64 -15.85
CA VAL A 116 4.81 3.35 -15.02
C VAL A 116 3.83 2.31 -14.44
N PRO A 117 3.64 2.26 -13.11
CA PRO A 117 2.69 1.33 -12.51
C PRO A 117 1.30 1.52 -13.09
N ASP A 118 0.64 0.42 -13.43
CA ASP A 118 -0.75 0.39 -13.92
C ASP A 118 -1.78 0.18 -12.79
N HIS A 119 -1.31 0.18 -11.54
CA HIS A 119 -2.08 -0.07 -10.33
C HIS A 119 -1.50 0.71 -9.14
N ILE A 120 -2.31 0.87 -8.09
CA ILE A 120 -1.82 1.23 -6.75
C ILE A 120 -1.65 -0.03 -5.89
N GLU A 121 -0.73 0.01 -4.93
CA GLU A 121 -0.59 -1.04 -3.92
C GLU A 121 -0.84 -0.52 -2.50
N LEU A 122 -1.53 -1.34 -1.70
CA LEU A 122 -1.79 -1.13 -0.29
C LEU A 122 -1.07 -2.20 0.52
N VAL A 123 -0.14 -1.74 1.37
CA VAL A 123 0.70 -2.60 2.20
C VAL A 123 -0.02 -2.90 3.53
N SER A 124 -0.28 -4.17 3.80
CA SER A 124 -1.06 -4.57 4.98
C SER A 124 -0.40 -4.19 6.32
N MET A 125 0.93 -4.25 6.42
CA MET A 125 1.65 -3.98 7.67
C MET A 125 1.60 -2.52 8.13
N THR A 126 1.27 -1.58 7.24
CA THR A 126 1.23 -0.14 7.56
C THR A 126 -0.16 0.35 7.96
N ILE A 127 -1.17 -0.53 7.94
CA ILE A 127 -2.56 -0.21 8.25
C ILE A 127 -2.88 -0.71 9.66
N LYS A 128 -3.33 0.17 10.57
CA LYS A 128 -3.72 -0.23 11.93
C LYS A 128 -5.14 -0.83 11.96
N PRO A 129 -5.49 -1.59 13.02
CA PRO A 129 -6.85 -2.07 13.20
C PRO A 129 -7.89 -0.93 13.15
N GLY A 130 -8.89 -1.07 12.30
CA GLY A 130 -9.96 -0.09 12.07
C GLY A 130 -9.67 0.89 10.92
N GLU A 131 -8.39 1.17 10.61
CA GLU A 131 -8.01 2.06 9.51
C GLU A 131 -8.35 1.46 8.14
N GLU A 132 -8.42 0.13 8.02
CA GLU A 132 -8.79 -0.53 6.77
C GLU A 132 -10.19 -0.11 6.27
N MET A 133 -11.10 0.24 7.19
CA MET A 133 -12.42 0.73 6.84
C MET A 133 -12.38 2.20 6.37
N ILE A 134 -11.51 3.02 6.95
CA ILE A 134 -11.30 4.41 6.54
C ILE A 134 -10.70 4.42 5.13
N VAL A 135 -9.62 3.66 4.95
CA VAL A 135 -8.91 3.51 3.67
C VAL A 135 -9.85 2.99 2.59
N GLY A 136 -10.54 1.88 2.84
CA GLY A 136 -11.43 1.26 1.85
C GLY A 136 -12.61 2.15 1.46
N ARG A 137 -13.21 2.87 2.42
CA ARG A 137 -14.31 3.81 2.13
C ARG A 137 -13.83 5.00 1.31
N ARG A 138 -12.68 5.58 1.66
CA ARG A 138 -12.13 6.74 0.96
C ARG A 138 -11.69 6.38 -0.45
N LEU A 139 -10.95 5.28 -0.61
CA LEU A 139 -10.53 4.79 -1.92
C LEU A 139 -11.73 4.46 -2.80
N ARG A 140 -12.74 3.76 -2.27
CA ARG A 140 -14.00 3.53 -2.99
C ARG A 140 -14.65 4.84 -3.45
N ALA A 141 -14.70 5.86 -2.59
CA ALA A 141 -15.31 7.14 -2.94
C ALA A 141 -14.55 7.87 -4.07
N VAL A 142 -13.21 7.89 -4.01
CA VAL A 142 -12.34 8.45 -5.05
C VAL A 142 -12.56 7.74 -6.39
N LEU A 143 -12.48 6.40 -6.39
CA LEU A 143 -12.68 5.60 -7.60
C LEU A 143 -14.10 5.74 -8.16
N SER A 144 -15.12 5.77 -7.30
CA SER A 144 -16.52 5.99 -7.72
C SER A 144 -16.71 7.37 -8.36
N ALA A 145 -16.05 8.40 -7.83
CA ALA A 145 -16.15 9.75 -8.38
C ALA A 145 -15.47 9.84 -9.75
N ALA A 146 -14.29 9.22 -9.91
CA ALA A 146 -13.59 9.14 -11.18
C ALA A 146 -14.41 8.38 -12.23
N GLN A 147 -14.92 7.20 -11.87
CA GLN A 147 -15.78 6.39 -12.75
C GLN A 147 -17.00 7.18 -13.24
N LYS A 148 -17.69 7.90 -12.35
CA LYS A 148 -18.87 8.70 -12.72
C LYS A 148 -18.57 9.90 -13.60
N LYS A 149 -17.37 10.49 -13.50
CA LYS A 149 -16.94 11.59 -14.38
C LYS A 149 -16.67 11.12 -15.80
N ALA A 150 -16.35 9.84 -15.97
CA ALA A 150 -16.03 9.23 -17.25
C ALA A 150 -17.24 8.61 -17.98
N ALA A 151 -18.32 8.34 -17.25
CA ALA A 151 -19.59 7.86 -17.77
C ALA A 151 -20.44 9.01 -18.34
#